data_AF-A0A455W9N0-F1
#
_entry.id   AF-A0A455W9N0-F1
#
_cell.length_a   1.000
_cell.length_b   1.000
_cell.length_c   1.000
_cell.angle_alpha   90.00
_cell.angle_beta   90.00
_cell.angle_gamma   90.00
#
_symmetry.space_group_name_H-M   'P 1'
#
loop_
_entity.id
_entity.type
_entity.pdbx_description
1 polymer ?
#
loop_
_entity_poly.entity_id
_entity_poly.type
_entity_poly.pdbx_seq_one_letter_code
_entity_poly.pdbx_strand_id
1 'polypeptide(L)'
;MEFLTALILLLVFGAIFGGKKGKRRPRKKASSTRAKTRTPATRMAAREPKPDPYTYLYDYWKEVSEGKVSVPGWYNEQVTEAQLQRLRDDGIRLPGRPITKGQASDLIGLGETVEPSQFELLKFFKVTGLPLKHYSIASIEINRLMSDPEKASAWINRPASPLQKEYYRYFNLTVPKGLTATEAEETIATRDLSDEEEDAWYSYSSAIEELQDKDFREDYEMKKPSITVIRQAVEHHVNRGANISELSPDDLVETILAIKPDLRKT
;
A
#
# COMPACT_ATOMS: atom_id res chain seq x y z
N MET A 1 23.86 -11.21 14.61
CA MET A 1 22.44 -10.93 14.87
C MET A 1 21.94 -9.79 13.99
N GLU A 2 22.64 -8.67 13.86
CA GLU A 2 22.16 -7.51 13.04
C GLU A 2 22.16 -7.71 11.52
N PHE A 3 23.08 -8.52 10.97
CA PHE A 3 23.08 -8.83 9.54
C PHE A 3 21.94 -9.76 9.11
N LEU A 4 21.44 -10.60 10.03
CA LEU A 4 20.36 -11.55 9.73
C LEU A 4 18.99 -10.84 9.69
N THR A 5 18.78 -9.88 10.60
CA THR A 5 17.57 -9.03 10.61
C THR A 5 17.48 -8.10 9.40
N ALA A 6 18.62 -7.57 8.94
CA ALA A 6 18.66 -6.75 7.71
C ALA A 6 18.41 -7.59 6.43
N LEU A 7 18.91 -8.83 6.38
CA LEU A 7 18.71 -9.73 5.25
C LEU A 7 17.26 -10.25 5.16
N ILE A 8 16.61 -10.52 6.30
CA ILE A 8 15.20 -10.94 6.36
C ILE A 8 14.28 -9.80 5.89
N LEU A 9 14.57 -8.54 6.25
CA LEU A 9 13.81 -7.40 5.72
C LEU A 9 14.00 -7.27 4.20
N LEU A 10 15.20 -7.42 3.66
CA LEU A 10 15.49 -7.27 2.23
C LEU A 10 14.86 -8.37 1.34
N LEU A 11 14.75 -9.60 1.85
CA LEU A 11 14.11 -10.70 1.12
C LEU A 11 12.58 -10.61 1.09
N VAL A 12 11.94 -10.00 2.09
CA VAL A 12 10.49 -9.77 2.11
C VAL A 12 10.05 -8.73 1.07
N PHE A 13 10.92 -7.78 0.70
CA PHE A 13 10.60 -6.78 -0.34
C PHE A 13 10.86 -7.26 -1.78
N GLY A 14 11.73 -8.26 -1.99
CA GLY A 14 12.18 -8.66 -3.33
C GLY A 14 11.23 -9.56 -4.12
N ALA A 15 10.34 -10.31 -3.46
CA ALA A 15 9.58 -11.38 -4.11
C ALA A 15 8.14 -11.01 -4.56
N ILE A 16 7.59 -9.87 -4.13
CA ILE A 16 6.14 -9.62 -4.29
C ILE A 16 5.77 -8.81 -5.56
N PHE A 17 6.71 -8.18 -6.28
CA PHE A 17 6.34 -7.27 -7.39
C PHE A 17 7.11 -7.47 -8.70
N GLY A 18 7.22 -8.71 -9.16
CA GLY A 18 7.59 -9.06 -10.53
C GLY A 18 6.44 -8.97 -11.55
N GLY A 19 5.50 -8.04 -11.40
CA GLY A 19 4.32 -7.90 -12.27
C GLY A 19 4.55 -6.96 -13.46
N LYS A 20 4.70 -7.52 -14.66
CA LYS A 20 4.73 -6.78 -15.94
C LYS A 20 3.51 -5.86 -16.10
N LYS A 21 3.76 -4.56 -16.27
CA LYS A 21 2.73 -3.54 -16.58
C LYS A 21 2.00 -3.85 -17.89
N GLY A 22 0.75 -4.32 -17.79
CA GLY A 22 -0.18 -4.43 -18.91
C GLY A 22 -0.67 -3.06 -19.41
N LYS A 23 -0.77 -2.91 -20.73
CA LYS A 23 -1.20 -1.67 -21.42
C LYS A 23 -2.67 -1.36 -21.13
N ARG A 24 -2.94 -0.28 -20.39
CA ARG A 24 -4.29 0.30 -20.19
C ARG A 24 -4.90 0.72 -21.53
N ARG A 25 -6.13 0.27 -21.83
CA ARG A 25 -6.96 0.70 -22.97
C ARG A 25 -7.59 2.08 -22.71
N PRO A 26 -7.90 2.88 -23.75
CA PRO A 26 -8.42 4.23 -23.58
C PRO A 26 -9.93 4.25 -23.24
N ARG A 27 -10.26 5.01 -22.19
CA ARG A 27 -11.60 5.24 -21.60
C ARG A 27 -12.47 6.14 -22.51
N LYS A 28 -13.69 5.71 -22.85
CA LYS A 28 -14.71 6.57 -23.48
C LYS A 28 -15.35 7.46 -22.40
N LYS A 29 -15.41 8.77 -22.64
CA LYS A 29 -16.07 9.75 -21.76
C LYS A 29 -17.58 9.74 -22.02
N ALA A 30 -18.37 9.35 -21.02
CA ALA A 30 -19.79 9.64 -20.98
C ALA A 30 -20.02 10.95 -20.20
N SER A 31 -20.82 11.86 -20.76
CA SER A 31 -21.15 13.15 -20.14
C SER A 31 -22.14 12.97 -19.00
N SER A 32 -21.74 13.35 -17.79
CA SER A 32 -22.61 13.35 -16.60
C SER A 32 -23.36 14.68 -16.48
N THR A 33 -24.68 14.59 -16.43
CA THR A 33 -25.62 15.68 -16.16
C THR A 33 -25.61 16.02 -14.67
N ARG A 34 -25.43 17.30 -14.35
CA ARG A 34 -25.22 17.88 -13.02
C ARG A 34 -26.45 17.75 -12.11
N ALA A 35 -26.46 16.80 -11.17
CA ALA A 35 -27.40 16.78 -10.05
C ALA A 35 -26.93 17.71 -8.92
N LYS A 36 -27.83 18.57 -8.42
CA LYS A 36 -27.59 19.47 -7.27
C LYS A 36 -27.62 18.67 -5.96
N THR A 37 -26.46 18.38 -5.39
CA THR A 37 -26.32 17.76 -4.07
C THR A 37 -26.53 18.80 -2.95
N ARG A 38 -27.41 18.44 -2.01
CA ARG A 38 -27.65 19.15 -0.74
C ARG A 38 -26.40 19.02 0.13
N THR A 39 -25.97 20.14 0.71
CA THR A 39 -24.79 20.27 1.57
C THR A 39 -24.89 19.38 2.82
N PRO A 40 -23.95 18.46 3.08
CA PRO A 40 -23.90 17.73 4.34
C PRO A 40 -23.36 18.65 5.44
N ALA A 41 -24.01 18.61 6.61
CA ALA A 41 -23.67 19.42 7.77
C ALA A 41 -22.19 19.29 8.18
N THR A 42 -21.58 20.45 8.35
CA THR A 42 -20.17 20.71 8.67
C THR A 42 -19.77 20.08 10.01
N ARG A 43 -19.25 18.85 9.99
CA ARG A 43 -18.45 18.31 11.10
C ARG A 43 -16.96 18.57 10.81
N MET A 44 -16.60 19.84 10.64
CA MET A 44 -15.19 20.27 10.60
C MET A 44 -14.68 20.36 12.03
N ALA A 45 -14.31 19.21 12.61
CA ALA A 45 -13.29 19.25 13.64
C ALA A 45 -12.05 19.87 12.99
N ALA A 46 -11.54 20.96 13.56
CA ALA A 46 -10.33 21.63 13.12
C ALA A 46 -9.16 20.64 13.19
N ARG A 47 -8.95 19.87 12.12
CA ARG A 47 -7.74 19.09 11.96
C ARG A 47 -6.63 20.11 11.77
N GLU A 48 -5.67 20.11 12.68
CA GLU A 48 -4.47 20.93 12.53
C GLU A 48 -3.89 20.73 11.12
N PRO A 49 -3.49 21.81 10.44
CA PRO A 49 -2.89 21.69 9.12
C PRO A 49 -1.67 20.79 9.23
N LYS A 50 -1.56 19.82 8.32
CA LYS A 50 -0.36 18.97 8.25
C LYS A 50 0.87 19.87 8.09
N PRO A 51 2.00 19.57 8.75
CA PRO A 51 3.20 20.36 8.59
C PRO A 51 3.63 20.33 7.14
N ASP A 52 4.19 21.44 6.68
CA ASP A 52 4.82 21.54 5.38
C ASP A 52 5.95 20.48 5.27
N PRO A 53 6.03 19.70 4.17
CA PRO A 53 7.02 18.63 4.02
C PRO A 53 8.46 19.09 4.20
N TYR A 54 8.81 20.30 3.75
CA TYR A 54 10.16 20.83 3.90
C TYR A 54 10.46 21.18 5.36
N THR A 55 9.50 21.76 6.07
CA THR A 55 9.62 22.05 7.49
C THR A 55 9.92 20.78 8.29
N TYR A 56 9.18 19.69 8.01
CA TYR A 56 9.44 18.39 8.65
C TYR A 56 10.86 17.86 8.38
N LEU A 57 11.34 17.94 7.13
CA LEU A 57 12.70 17.52 6.80
C LEU A 57 13.75 18.39 7.51
N TYR A 58 13.53 19.69 7.62
CA TYR A 58 14.48 20.59 8.28
C TYR A 58 14.58 20.32 9.78
N ASP A 59 13.45 20.03 10.44
CA ASP A 59 13.44 19.60 11.83
C ASP A 59 14.17 18.26 12.00
N TYR A 60 13.92 17.30 11.11
CA TYR A 60 14.64 16.03 11.08
C TYR A 60 16.15 16.22 10.89
N TRP A 61 16.59 17.04 9.94
CA TRP A 61 18.01 17.31 9.72
C TRP A 61 18.67 17.98 10.92
N LYS A 62 17.93 18.82 11.65
CA LYS A 62 18.39 19.39 12.91
C LYS A 62 18.63 18.30 13.95
N GLU A 63 17.68 17.38 14.13
CA GLU A 63 17.85 16.23 15.03
C GLU A 63 19.07 15.37 14.65
N VAL A 64 19.29 15.11 13.36
CA VAL A 64 20.48 14.40 12.86
C VAL A 64 21.76 15.16 13.21
N SER A 65 21.79 16.47 12.98
CA SER A 65 22.98 17.30 13.31
C SER A 65 23.25 17.40 14.81
N GLU A 66 22.21 17.29 15.64
CA GLU A 66 22.29 17.26 17.10
C GLU A 66 22.62 15.85 17.65
N GLY A 67 22.77 14.85 16.78
CA GLY A 67 23.05 13.47 17.17
C GLY A 67 21.88 12.76 17.86
N LYS A 68 20.67 13.32 17.77
CA LYS A 68 19.44 12.72 18.33
C LYS A 68 18.95 11.53 17.50
N VAL A 69 19.28 11.54 16.21
CA VAL A 69 18.95 10.46 15.27
C VAL A 69 20.23 9.93 14.64
N SER A 70 20.41 8.62 14.71
CA SER A 70 21.50 7.93 14.01
C SER A 70 21.15 7.75 12.54
N VAL A 71 22.10 8.07 11.65
CA VAL A 71 21.97 7.94 10.21
C VAL A 71 23.15 7.13 9.65
N PRO A 72 23.00 6.45 8.50
CA PRO A 72 24.10 5.76 7.85
C PRO A 72 25.28 6.70 7.56
N GLY A 73 26.51 6.19 7.57
CA GLY A 73 27.71 7.00 7.35
C GLY A 73 27.68 7.82 6.05
N TRP A 74 27.09 7.25 4.99
CA TRP A 74 26.96 7.94 3.70
C TRP A 74 26.05 9.17 3.74
N TYR A 75 25.15 9.28 4.72
CA TYR A 75 24.17 10.36 4.80
C TYR A 75 24.85 11.73 4.96
N ASN A 76 25.99 11.76 5.66
CA ASN A 76 26.77 12.98 5.92
C ASN A 76 27.87 13.23 4.88
N GLU A 77 27.98 12.39 3.85
CA GLU A 77 28.91 12.60 2.73
C GLU A 77 28.52 13.83 1.89
N GLN A 78 29.46 14.27 1.04
CA GLN A 78 29.20 15.32 0.06
C GLN A 78 28.13 14.88 -0.95
N VAL A 79 27.26 15.81 -1.32
CA VAL A 79 26.25 15.60 -2.35
C VAL A 79 26.90 15.31 -3.70
N THR A 80 26.33 14.37 -4.46
CA THR A 80 26.84 14.00 -5.79
C THR A 80 26.31 14.92 -6.88
N GLU A 81 27.06 15.07 -7.98
CA GLU A 81 26.61 15.84 -9.15
C GLU A 81 25.29 15.32 -9.74
N ALA A 82 25.09 13.99 -9.74
CA ALA A 82 23.85 13.37 -10.20
C ALA A 82 22.64 13.79 -9.34
N GLN A 83 22.81 13.86 -8.01
CA GLN A 83 21.75 14.33 -7.11
C GLN A 83 21.48 15.83 -7.30
N LEU A 84 22.53 16.64 -7.44
CA LEU A 84 22.37 18.08 -7.72
C LEU A 84 21.64 18.31 -9.05
N GLN A 85 21.96 17.52 -10.07
CA GLN A 85 21.26 17.57 -11.35
C GLN A 85 19.79 17.19 -11.19
N ARG A 86 19.49 16.09 -10.50
CA ARG A 86 18.11 15.65 -10.26
C ARG A 86 17.29 16.70 -9.51
N LEU A 87 17.87 17.32 -8.46
CA LEU A 87 17.22 18.40 -7.72
C LEU A 87 16.89 19.61 -8.61
N ARG A 88 17.78 19.94 -9.56
CA ARG A 88 17.53 21.00 -10.56
C ARG A 88 16.41 20.61 -11.54
N ASP A 89 16.45 19.38 -12.07
CA ASP A 89 15.47 18.87 -13.03
C ASP A 89 14.06 18.82 -12.43
N ASP A 90 13.97 18.46 -11.14
CA ASP A 90 12.71 18.42 -10.39
C ASP A 90 12.25 19.82 -9.92
N GLY A 91 13.03 20.88 -10.19
CA GLY A 91 12.73 22.25 -9.79
C GLY A 91 12.74 22.48 -8.27
N ILE A 92 13.45 21.64 -7.52
CA ILE A 92 13.52 21.71 -6.06
C ILE A 92 14.45 22.84 -5.64
N ARG A 93 13.93 23.77 -4.82
CA ARG A 93 14.72 24.88 -4.29
C ARG A 93 15.57 24.41 -3.11
N LEU A 94 16.88 24.65 -3.21
CA LEU A 94 17.82 24.33 -2.15
C LEU A 94 17.73 25.35 -1.00
N PRO A 95 18.05 24.95 0.25
CA PRO A 95 17.94 25.79 1.44
C PRO A 95 18.99 26.91 1.55
N GLY A 96 19.68 27.27 0.46
CA GLY A 96 20.69 28.35 0.45
C GLY A 96 21.99 28.05 1.21
N ARG A 97 22.18 26.81 1.67
CA ARG A 97 23.39 26.30 2.34
C ARG A 97 23.85 25.01 1.67
N PRO A 98 25.14 24.62 1.82
CA PRO A 98 25.59 23.29 1.41
C PRO A 98 24.73 22.21 2.05
N ILE A 99 24.32 21.21 1.25
CA ILE A 99 23.56 20.06 1.71
C ILE A 99 24.40 18.80 1.62
N THR A 100 24.13 17.84 2.51
CA THR A 100 24.76 16.52 2.44
C THR A 100 24.06 15.62 1.42
N LYS A 101 24.69 14.50 1.09
CA LYS A 101 24.13 13.45 0.25
C LYS A 101 22.78 12.93 0.77
N GLY A 102 22.67 12.76 2.09
CA GLY A 102 21.44 12.36 2.77
C GLY A 102 20.32 13.38 2.63
N GLN A 103 20.62 14.66 2.89
CA GLN A 103 19.67 15.75 2.73
C GLN A 103 19.20 15.92 1.29
N ALA A 104 20.10 15.72 0.32
CA ALA A 104 19.75 15.71 -1.10
C ALA A 104 18.80 14.56 -1.45
N SER A 105 19.06 13.34 -0.97
CA SER A 105 18.16 12.19 -1.15
C SER A 105 16.80 12.43 -0.51
N ASP A 106 16.74 13.00 0.70
CA ASP A 106 15.48 13.31 1.37
C ASP A 106 14.63 14.30 0.56
N LEU A 107 15.26 15.33 -0.01
CA LEU A 107 14.59 16.29 -0.88
C LEU A 107 14.05 15.63 -2.16
N ILE A 108 14.85 14.79 -2.82
CA ILE A 108 14.41 14.05 -4.01
C ILE A 108 13.20 13.16 -3.68
N GLY A 109 13.27 12.42 -2.57
CA GLY A 109 12.17 11.55 -2.15
C GLY A 109 10.91 12.29 -1.69
N LEU A 110 10.90 13.64 -1.58
CA LEU A 110 9.64 14.39 -1.50
C LEU A 110 8.85 14.32 -2.82
N GLY A 111 9.52 14.17 -3.96
CA GLY A 111 8.86 13.99 -5.25
C GLY A 111 8.33 12.58 -5.49
N GLU A 112 8.73 11.62 -4.66
CA GLU A 112 8.45 10.21 -4.84
C GLU A 112 7.23 9.76 -4.03
N THR A 113 6.50 8.79 -4.59
CA THR A 113 5.34 8.18 -3.95
C THR A 113 5.76 7.10 -2.99
N VAL A 114 5.12 7.07 -1.83
CA VAL A 114 5.31 6.00 -0.83
C VAL A 114 4.83 4.66 -1.37
N GLU A 115 5.59 3.61 -1.09
CA GLU A 115 5.25 2.26 -1.53
C GLU A 115 4.03 1.69 -0.76
N PRO A 116 3.24 0.79 -1.36
CA PRO A 116 2.09 0.19 -0.67
C PRO A 116 2.43 -0.48 0.67
N SER A 117 3.53 -1.23 0.72
CA SER A 117 4.06 -1.89 1.92
C SER A 117 4.39 -0.91 3.05
N GLN A 118 5.02 0.22 2.72
CA GLN A 118 5.30 1.31 3.65
C GLN A 118 4.00 1.92 4.20
N PHE A 119 3.00 2.12 3.35
CA PHE A 119 1.68 2.59 3.79
C PHE A 119 0.99 1.62 4.75
N GLU A 120 1.10 0.31 4.52
CA GLU A 120 0.55 -0.69 5.43
C GLU A 120 1.18 -0.62 6.82
N LEU A 121 2.51 -0.47 6.87
CA LEU A 121 3.25 -0.31 8.12
C LEU A 121 2.78 0.94 8.88
N LEU A 122 2.76 2.10 8.20
CA LEU A 122 2.31 3.35 8.80
C LEU A 122 0.85 3.29 9.27
N LYS A 123 -0.02 2.61 8.52
CA LYS A 123 -1.43 2.41 8.86
C LYS A 123 -1.60 1.49 10.07
N PHE A 124 -0.80 0.43 10.19
CA PHE A 124 -0.82 -0.48 11.34
C PHE A 124 -0.52 0.26 12.65
N PHE A 125 0.51 1.12 12.64
CA PHE A 125 0.83 1.99 13.79
C PHE A 125 -0.03 3.25 13.89
N LYS A 126 -1.03 3.42 13.01
CA LYS A 126 -1.97 4.56 12.99
C LYS A 126 -1.26 5.91 12.93
N VAL A 127 -0.16 6.00 12.20
CA VAL A 127 0.55 7.27 12.00
C VAL A 127 -0.36 8.22 11.24
N THR A 128 -0.61 9.39 11.83
CA THR A 128 -1.45 10.44 11.25
C THR A 128 -0.81 11.80 11.49
N GLY A 129 -1.37 12.87 10.92
CA GLY A 129 -0.84 14.23 11.08
C GLY A 129 0.33 14.59 10.17
N LEU A 130 1.07 13.60 9.63
CA LEU A 130 2.20 13.83 8.74
C LEU A 130 1.81 13.84 7.25
N PRO A 131 2.62 14.47 6.38
CA PRO A 131 2.44 14.43 4.93
C PRO A 131 3.02 13.13 4.34
N LEU A 132 2.51 11.98 4.81
CA LEU A 132 2.93 10.61 4.47
C LEU A 132 2.69 10.18 3.01
N LYS A 133 2.44 11.12 2.09
CA LYS A 133 2.42 10.83 0.64
C LYS A 133 3.82 10.87 0.03
N HIS A 134 4.77 11.48 0.76
CA HIS A 134 6.15 11.69 0.35
C HIS A 134 7.03 10.56 0.89
N TYR A 135 7.77 9.90 0.00
CA TYR A 135 8.63 8.75 0.33
C TYR A 135 9.58 9.04 1.49
N SER A 136 10.32 10.16 1.47
CA SER A 136 11.30 10.46 2.52
C SER A 136 10.68 10.57 3.90
N ILE A 137 9.51 11.21 3.99
CA ILE A 137 8.81 11.44 5.27
C ILE A 137 8.28 10.12 5.81
N ALA A 138 7.69 9.29 4.94
CA ALA A 138 7.28 7.94 5.32
C ALA A 138 8.47 7.10 5.78
N SER A 139 9.58 7.13 5.04
CA SER A 139 10.78 6.34 5.34
C SER A 139 11.43 6.75 6.67
N ILE A 140 11.53 8.05 6.94
CA ILE A 140 12.01 8.58 8.24
C ILE A 140 11.13 8.05 9.38
N GLU A 141 9.81 8.12 9.22
CA GLU A 141 8.90 7.68 10.28
C GLU A 141 8.92 6.15 10.46
N ILE A 142 9.00 5.39 9.37
CA ILE A 142 9.18 3.93 9.43
C ILE A 142 10.48 3.58 10.16
N ASN A 143 11.59 4.26 9.87
CA ASN A 143 12.85 4.02 10.57
C ASN A 143 12.73 4.30 12.07
N ARG A 144 12.02 5.37 12.47
CA ARG A 144 11.72 5.66 13.88
C ARG A 144 10.82 4.60 14.54
N LEU A 145 9.88 4.04 13.80
CA LEU A 145 9.03 2.96 14.30
C LEU A 145 9.83 1.66 14.44
N MET A 146 10.71 1.35 13.49
CA MET A 146 11.47 0.10 13.46
C MET A 146 12.72 0.13 14.35
N SER A 147 13.19 1.29 14.78
CA SER A 147 14.24 1.41 15.80
C SER A 147 13.76 1.05 17.20
N ASP A 148 12.45 1.03 17.43
CA ASP A 148 11.82 0.55 18.66
C ASP A 148 11.60 -0.98 18.56
N PRO A 149 12.30 -1.80 19.37
CA PRO A 149 12.20 -3.26 19.30
C PRO A 149 10.79 -3.80 19.55
N GLU A 150 9.99 -3.13 20.39
CA GLU A 150 8.62 -3.56 20.70
C GLU A 150 7.72 -3.36 19.49
N LYS A 151 7.86 -2.23 18.80
CA LYS A 151 7.11 -1.95 17.55
C LYS A 151 7.57 -2.86 16.42
N ALA A 152 8.87 -3.05 16.24
CA ALA A 152 9.38 -3.99 15.26
C ALA A 152 8.81 -5.40 15.48
N SER A 153 8.82 -5.88 16.72
CA SER A 153 8.21 -7.15 17.11
C SER A 153 6.69 -7.18 16.85
N ALA A 154 5.97 -6.11 17.16
CA ALA A 154 4.53 -6.03 16.90
C ALA A 154 4.19 -6.07 15.41
N TRP A 155 5.03 -5.49 14.55
CA TRP A 155 4.86 -5.55 13.09
C TRP A 155 5.11 -6.96 12.53
N ILE A 156 6.15 -7.65 13.02
CA ILE A 156 6.43 -9.05 12.65
C ILE A 156 5.27 -9.95 13.08
N ASN A 157 4.80 -9.79 14.32
CA ASN A 157 3.71 -10.59 14.88
C ASN A 157 2.31 -10.03 14.57
N ARG A 158 2.18 -9.17 13.55
CA ARG A 158 0.89 -8.59 13.18
C ARG A 158 -0.07 -9.69 12.72
N PRO A 159 -1.38 -9.58 12.98
CA PRO A 159 -2.34 -10.57 12.50
C PRO A 159 -2.34 -10.66 10.97
N ALA A 160 -2.53 -11.87 10.43
CA ALA A 160 -2.67 -12.07 9.00
C ALA A 160 -3.81 -11.23 8.41
N SER A 161 -3.54 -10.68 7.22
CA SER A 161 -4.47 -9.85 6.47
C SER A 161 -5.72 -10.64 6.07
N PRO A 162 -6.84 -9.96 5.77
CA PRO A 162 -8.02 -10.64 5.27
C PRO A 162 -7.76 -11.45 3.99
N LEU A 163 -6.89 -10.96 3.09
CA LEU A 163 -6.52 -11.64 1.85
C LEU A 163 -5.64 -12.87 2.11
N GLN A 164 -4.67 -12.77 3.03
CA GLN A 164 -3.87 -13.91 3.47
C GLN A 164 -4.75 -15.01 4.08
N LYS A 165 -5.73 -14.66 4.91
CA LYS A 165 -6.70 -15.65 5.43
C LYS A 165 -7.60 -16.22 4.34
N GLU A 166 -7.83 -15.46 3.28
CA GLU A 166 -8.62 -15.93 2.14
C GLU A 166 -7.85 -16.95 1.31
N TYR A 167 -6.52 -16.83 1.18
CA TYR A 167 -5.66 -17.86 0.58
C TYR A 167 -5.88 -19.23 1.22
N TYR A 168 -5.85 -19.28 2.56
CA TYR A 168 -6.09 -20.53 3.28
C TYR A 168 -7.48 -21.11 2.96
N ARG A 169 -8.52 -20.28 2.91
CA ARG A 169 -9.86 -20.75 2.59
C ARG A 169 -9.95 -21.25 1.15
N TYR A 170 -9.36 -20.53 0.21
CA TYR A 170 -9.36 -20.87 -1.21
C TYR A 170 -8.76 -22.25 -1.46
N PHE A 171 -7.62 -22.53 -0.84
CA PHE A 171 -6.94 -23.83 -0.93
C PHE A 171 -7.41 -24.87 0.11
N ASN A 172 -8.55 -24.64 0.77
CA ASN A 172 -9.11 -25.53 1.80
C ASN A 172 -8.15 -25.88 2.95
N LEU A 173 -7.27 -24.95 3.30
CA LEU A 173 -6.35 -25.05 4.42
C LEU A 173 -7.02 -24.59 5.72
N THR A 174 -6.63 -25.22 6.82
CA THR A 174 -7.07 -24.79 8.15
C THR A 174 -6.38 -23.48 8.52
N VAL A 175 -7.15 -22.45 8.88
CA VAL A 175 -6.59 -21.16 9.36
C VAL A 175 -6.16 -21.33 10.82
N PRO A 176 -4.86 -21.27 11.16
CA PRO A 176 -4.40 -21.39 12.54
C PRO A 176 -4.96 -20.26 13.42
N LYS A 177 -5.25 -20.57 14.69
CA LYS A 177 -5.67 -19.55 15.66
C LYS A 177 -4.49 -18.62 15.93
N GLY A 178 -4.70 -17.32 15.71
CA GLY A 178 -3.65 -16.32 15.92
C GLY A 178 -2.67 -16.19 14.76
N LEU A 179 -2.95 -16.78 13.59
CA LEU A 179 -2.12 -16.70 12.39
C LEU A 179 -1.61 -15.27 12.16
N THR A 180 -0.28 -15.13 12.18
CA THR A 180 0.42 -13.88 11.91
C THR A 180 0.62 -13.69 10.40
N ALA A 181 0.87 -12.45 9.98
CA ALA A 181 1.12 -12.14 8.59
C ALA A 181 2.41 -12.80 8.07
N THR A 182 3.45 -12.87 8.90
CA THR A 182 4.72 -13.52 8.53
C THR A 182 4.56 -15.04 8.37
N GLU A 183 3.84 -15.72 9.26
CA GLU A 183 3.53 -17.16 9.09
C GLU A 183 2.69 -17.43 7.83
N ALA A 184 1.74 -16.52 7.52
CA ALA A 184 0.94 -16.62 6.31
C ALA A 184 1.78 -16.37 5.05
N GLU A 185 2.66 -15.36 5.05
CA GLU A 185 3.61 -15.07 3.96
C GLU A 185 4.51 -16.27 3.68
N GLU A 186 5.08 -16.89 4.72
CA GLU A 186 5.93 -18.07 4.59
C GLU A 186 5.16 -19.26 4.00
N THR A 187 3.94 -19.52 4.48
CA THR A 187 3.09 -20.58 3.95
C THR A 187 2.76 -20.35 2.47
N ILE A 188 2.40 -19.12 2.10
CA ILE A 188 2.08 -18.76 0.71
C ILE A 188 3.30 -18.91 -0.19
N ALA A 189 4.48 -18.45 0.26
CA ALA A 189 5.70 -18.45 -0.54
C ALA A 189 6.31 -19.83 -0.75
N THR A 190 6.12 -20.75 0.21
CA THR A 190 6.71 -22.10 0.17
C THR A 190 5.79 -23.16 -0.43
N ARG A 191 4.51 -22.85 -0.65
CA ARG A 191 3.56 -23.82 -1.20
C ARG A 191 3.85 -24.03 -2.68
N ASP A 192 4.03 -25.29 -3.05
CA ASP A 192 4.12 -25.72 -4.44
C ASP A 192 2.70 -25.80 -5.01
N LEU A 193 2.42 -24.95 -6.00
CA LEU A 193 1.14 -24.90 -6.72
C LEU A 193 1.39 -25.35 -8.16
N SER A 194 0.41 -26.00 -8.79
CA SER A 194 0.47 -26.15 -10.25
C SER A 194 0.30 -24.80 -10.94
N ASP A 195 0.75 -24.67 -12.19
CA ASP A 195 0.55 -23.45 -13.00
C ASP A 195 -0.93 -23.04 -13.03
N GLU A 196 -1.85 -24.02 -13.15
CA GLU A 196 -3.29 -23.76 -13.14
C GLU A 196 -3.81 -23.27 -11.78
N GLU A 197 -3.28 -23.80 -10.68
CA GLU A 197 -3.65 -23.36 -9.33
C GLU A 197 -3.13 -21.93 -9.05
N GLU A 198 -1.92 -21.62 -9.50
CA GLU A 198 -1.31 -20.30 -9.39
C GLU A 198 -2.10 -19.27 -10.20
N ASP A 199 -2.39 -19.56 -11.47
CA ASP A 199 -3.19 -18.70 -12.34
C ASP A 199 -4.60 -18.46 -11.76
N ALA A 200 -5.24 -19.51 -11.26
CA ALA A 200 -6.56 -19.44 -10.66
C ALA A 200 -6.57 -18.56 -9.40
N TRP A 201 -5.58 -18.74 -8.52
CA TRP A 201 -5.42 -17.91 -7.32
C TRP A 201 -5.09 -16.45 -7.68
N TYR A 202 -4.22 -16.23 -8.66
CA TYR A 202 -3.87 -14.90 -9.11
C TYR A 202 -5.09 -14.15 -9.64
N SER A 203 -5.90 -14.77 -10.51
CA SER A 203 -7.15 -14.16 -11.00
C SER A 203 -8.15 -13.89 -9.87
N TYR A 204 -8.31 -14.84 -8.94
CA TYR A 204 -9.20 -14.66 -7.79
C TYR A 204 -8.77 -13.51 -6.86
N SER A 205 -7.50 -13.49 -6.47
CA SER A 205 -6.96 -12.46 -5.56
C SER A 205 -6.94 -11.08 -6.22
N SER A 206 -6.58 -11.00 -7.50
CA SER A 206 -6.66 -9.78 -8.31
C SER A 206 -8.11 -9.25 -8.39
N ALA A 207 -9.09 -10.12 -8.59
CA ALA A 207 -10.49 -9.70 -8.60
C ALA A 207 -10.95 -9.14 -7.25
N ILE A 208 -10.50 -9.73 -6.14
CA ILE A 208 -10.76 -9.18 -4.80
C ILE A 208 -10.17 -7.78 -4.66
N GLU A 209 -8.93 -7.57 -5.08
CA GLU A 209 -8.25 -6.27 -4.98
C GLU A 209 -8.94 -5.21 -5.81
N GLU A 210 -9.25 -5.49 -7.08
CA GLU A 210 -9.94 -4.56 -7.99
C GLU A 210 -11.34 -4.21 -7.45
N LEU A 211 -12.11 -5.20 -6.98
CA LEU A 211 -13.43 -4.95 -6.39
C LEU A 211 -13.37 -4.18 -5.07
N GLN A 212 -12.23 -4.15 -4.39
CA GLN A 212 -12.02 -3.33 -3.20
C GLN A 212 -11.51 -1.92 -3.52
N ASP A 213 -10.90 -1.74 -4.69
CA ASP A 213 -10.42 -0.45 -5.17
C ASP A 213 -11.57 0.58 -5.20
N LYS A 214 -11.22 1.82 -4.91
CA LYS A 214 -12.21 2.89 -4.82
C LYS A 214 -12.64 3.35 -6.22
N ASP A 215 -11.70 3.50 -7.14
CA ASP A 215 -11.94 4.08 -8.46
C ASP A 215 -12.73 3.10 -9.32
N PHE A 216 -12.38 1.81 -9.30
CA PHE A 216 -13.17 0.74 -9.93
C PHE A 216 -14.64 0.77 -9.46
N ARG A 217 -14.85 0.83 -8.14
CA ARG A 217 -16.20 0.88 -7.55
C ARG A 217 -16.96 2.17 -7.82
N GLU A 218 -16.29 3.26 -8.16
CA GLU A 218 -16.96 4.50 -8.56
C GLU A 218 -17.58 4.37 -9.94
N ASP A 219 -16.92 3.67 -10.88
CA ASP A 219 -17.44 3.43 -12.22
C ASP A 219 -18.74 2.58 -12.22
N TYR A 220 -18.95 1.77 -11.19
CA TYR A 220 -20.14 0.93 -10.99
C TYR A 220 -21.16 1.45 -9.96
N GLU A 221 -20.97 2.67 -9.46
CA GLU A 221 -21.80 3.25 -8.39
C GLU A 221 -21.94 2.29 -7.19
N MET A 222 -20.86 1.61 -6.80
CA MET A 222 -20.87 0.54 -5.81
C MET A 222 -20.14 0.93 -4.51
N LYS A 223 -20.69 0.56 -3.35
CA LYS A 223 -20.04 0.62 -2.03
C LYS A 223 -19.04 -0.53 -1.91
N LYS A 224 -18.18 -0.53 -0.88
CA LYS A 224 -17.12 -1.55 -0.76
C LYS A 224 -17.74 -2.92 -0.43
N PRO A 225 -17.65 -3.95 -1.30
CA PRO A 225 -18.09 -5.29 -0.94
C PRO A 225 -17.14 -5.89 0.10
N SER A 226 -17.65 -6.80 0.94
CA SER A 226 -16.80 -7.62 1.79
C SER A 226 -16.22 -8.78 0.98
N ILE A 227 -15.04 -9.28 1.36
CA ILE A 227 -14.41 -10.45 0.72
C ILE A 227 -15.37 -11.64 0.68
N THR A 228 -16.17 -11.84 1.74
CA THR A 228 -17.17 -12.91 1.78
C THR A 228 -18.21 -12.80 0.67
N VAL A 229 -18.70 -11.59 0.36
CA VAL A 229 -19.66 -11.38 -0.73
C VAL A 229 -19.00 -11.58 -2.09
N ILE A 230 -17.73 -11.14 -2.25
CA ILE A 230 -16.95 -11.40 -3.47
C ILE A 230 -16.79 -12.91 -3.69
N ARG A 231 -16.39 -13.66 -2.64
CA ARG A 231 -16.27 -15.11 -2.70
C ARG A 231 -17.58 -15.77 -3.12
N GLN A 232 -18.71 -15.39 -2.52
CA GLN A 232 -20.03 -15.91 -2.91
C GLN A 232 -20.36 -15.65 -4.38
N ALA A 233 -20.00 -14.48 -4.91
CA ALA A 233 -20.19 -14.16 -6.32
C ALA A 233 -19.30 -15.02 -7.23
N VAL A 234 -18.05 -15.26 -6.86
CA VAL A 234 -17.14 -16.16 -7.59
C VAL A 234 -17.66 -17.60 -7.56
N GLU A 235 -18.01 -18.12 -6.38
CA GLU A 235 -18.60 -19.45 -6.22
C GLU A 235 -19.86 -19.63 -7.08
N HIS A 236 -20.70 -18.59 -7.17
CA HIS A 236 -21.89 -18.59 -8.01
C HIS A 236 -21.58 -18.81 -9.50
N HIS A 237 -20.50 -18.23 -10.01
CA HIS A 237 -20.06 -18.42 -11.41
C HIS A 237 -19.35 -19.75 -11.62
N VAL A 238 -18.44 -20.13 -10.72
CA VAL A 238 -17.72 -21.41 -10.79
C VAL A 238 -18.67 -22.60 -10.73
N ASN A 239 -19.70 -22.55 -9.89
CA ASN A 239 -20.74 -23.59 -9.82
C ASN A 239 -21.59 -23.72 -11.10
N ARG A 240 -21.52 -22.75 -12.02
CA ARG A 240 -22.14 -22.80 -13.35
C ARG A 240 -21.16 -23.22 -14.45
N GLY A 241 -19.96 -23.64 -14.08
CA GLY A 241 -18.92 -24.09 -14.99
C GLY A 241 -18.01 -22.97 -15.53
N ALA A 242 -18.08 -21.76 -14.98
CA ALA A 242 -17.13 -20.71 -15.35
C ALA A 242 -15.73 -21.06 -14.81
N ASN A 243 -14.70 -20.81 -15.63
CA ASN A 243 -13.32 -20.91 -15.17
C ASN A 243 -12.94 -19.63 -14.42
N ILE A 244 -12.41 -19.77 -13.20
CA ILE A 244 -12.03 -18.63 -12.37
C ILE A 244 -10.92 -17.79 -12.98
N SER A 245 -10.00 -18.39 -13.75
CA SER A 245 -8.94 -17.65 -14.41
C SER A 245 -9.45 -16.73 -15.52
N GLU A 246 -10.67 -16.98 -16.02
CA GLU A 246 -11.34 -16.20 -17.07
C GLU A 246 -12.33 -15.17 -16.53
N LEU A 247 -12.68 -15.22 -15.24
CA LEU A 247 -13.61 -14.28 -14.63
C LEU A 247 -12.96 -12.90 -14.48
N SER A 248 -13.57 -11.89 -15.08
CA SER A 248 -13.17 -10.50 -14.84
C SER A 248 -13.88 -9.94 -13.60
N PRO A 249 -13.31 -8.92 -12.94
CA PRO A 249 -13.98 -8.22 -11.84
C PRO A 249 -15.34 -7.64 -12.25
N ASP A 250 -15.47 -7.21 -13.51
CA ASP A 250 -16.70 -6.66 -14.08
C ASP A 250 -17.85 -7.71 -14.11
N ASP A 251 -17.52 -8.97 -14.44
CA ASP A 251 -18.49 -10.09 -14.46
C ASP A 251 -19.09 -10.39 -13.08
N LEU A 252 -18.39 -9.99 -12.02
CA LEU A 252 -18.80 -10.20 -10.64
C LEU A 252 -19.73 -9.10 -10.13
N VAL A 253 -19.72 -7.90 -10.71
CA VAL A 253 -20.43 -6.72 -10.17
C VAL A 253 -21.94 -6.97 -10.06
N GLU A 254 -22.58 -7.41 -11.14
CA GLU A 254 -24.03 -7.64 -11.14
C GLU A 254 -24.42 -8.75 -10.15
N THR A 255 -23.58 -9.79 -10.04
CA THR A 255 -23.82 -10.88 -9.08
C THR A 255 -23.65 -10.40 -7.64
N ILE A 256 -22.65 -9.56 -7.37
CA ILE A 256 -22.45 -8.94 -6.05
C ILE A 256 -23.65 -8.06 -5.67
N LEU A 257 -24.15 -7.24 -6.60
CA LEU A 257 -25.31 -6.39 -6.35
C LEU A 257 -26.61 -7.20 -6.21
N ALA A 258 -26.73 -8.34 -6.88
CA ALA A 258 -27.84 -9.26 -6.70
C ALA A 258 -27.81 -9.95 -5.32
N ILE A 259 -26.62 -10.41 -4.88
CA ILE A 259 -26.42 -11.01 -3.55
C ILE A 259 -26.66 -9.97 -2.45
N LYS A 260 -26.18 -8.74 -2.65
CA LYS A 260 -26.20 -7.70 -1.64
C LYS A 260 -26.59 -6.33 -2.22
N PRO A 261 -27.90 -6.05 -2.41
CA PRO A 261 -28.38 -4.85 -3.08
C PRO A 261 -28.06 -3.52 -2.38
N ASP A 262 -27.87 -3.53 -1.05
CA ASP A 262 -27.50 -2.34 -0.27
C ASP A 262 -26.10 -1.79 -0.60
N LEU A 263 -25.30 -2.54 -1.37
CA LEU A 263 -24.03 -2.08 -1.92
C LEU A 263 -24.20 -1.06 -3.05
N ARG A 264 -25.39 -0.89 -3.65
CA ARG A 264 -25.59 0.18 -4.64
C ARG A 264 -25.52 1.55 -3.95
N LYS A 265 -24.82 2.50 -4.56
CA LYS A 265 -24.85 3.91 -4.15
C LYS A 265 -26.17 4.51 -4.65
N THR A 266 -26.84 5.19 -3.74
CA THR A 266 -28.06 5.98 -3.98
C THR A 266 -27.71 7.44 -4.13
#